data_AF-A0A1X1YM53-F1
#
_entry.id   AF-A0A1X1YM53-F1
#
_cell.length_a   1.000
_cell.length_b   1.000
_cell.length_c   1.000
_cell.angle_alpha   90.00
_cell.angle_beta   90.00
_cell.angle_gamma   90.00
#
_symmetry.space_group_name_H-M   'P 1'
#
loop_
_entity.id
_entity.type
_entity.pdbx_description
1 polymer ?
#
loop_
_entity_poly.entity_id
_entity_poly.type
_entity_poly.pdbx_seq_one_letter_code
_entity_poly.pdbx_strand_id
1 'polypeptide(L)'
;MRIIDADGHVAENPTLAIEAIKRWPDYVKPSTDGRLRLTIEGRNYPEDRGPGAGWVPFFIDRLHEHFEKRGDWVERGWRRDPHDYLQAGNIWVTCEPDEPILPGVIDVLGADFIMFASDYPHWDGEWPQSTKHLRTRTDISEEAREKIGGRNAQRFYGLN
;
A
#
# COMPACT_ATOMS: atom_id res chain seq x y z
N MET A 1 -17.51 3.25 -13.47
CA MET A 1 -16.54 3.19 -12.36
C MET A 1 -16.09 4.59 -11.92
N ARG A 2 -16.36 4.95 -10.65
CA ARG A 2 -15.78 6.09 -9.92
C ARG A 2 -14.35 5.73 -9.50
N ILE A 3 -13.39 6.62 -9.70
CA ILE A 3 -12.02 6.43 -9.20
C ILE A 3 -11.83 7.26 -7.94
N ILE A 4 -11.21 6.66 -6.92
CA ILE A 4 -10.69 7.33 -5.74
C ILE A 4 -9.21 6.97 -5.68
N ASP A 5 -8.36 7.96 -5.79
CA ASP A 5 -6.92 7.80 -5.59
C ASP A 5 -6.66 7.65 -4.09
N ALA A 6 -6.14 6.49 -3.68
CA ALA A 6 -5.80 6.20 -2.29
C ALA A 6 -4.37 6.65 -1.94
N ASP A 7 -3.66 7.26 -2.89
CA ASP A 7 -2.42 7.95 -2.60
C ASP A 7 -2.64 9.40 -2.15
N GLY A 8 -1.76 9.87 -1.28
CA GLY A 8 -1.85 11.15 -0.62
C GLY A 8 -0.49 11.80 -0.48
N HIS A 9 0.05 12.31 -1.58
CA HIS A 9 1.23 13.17 -1.53
C HIS A 9 0.87 14.54 -0.97
N VAL A 10 1.45 14.85 0.19
CA VAL A 10 1.43 16.19 0.75
C VAL A 10 2.51 17.01 0.03
N ALA A 11 2.10 17.76 -1.01
CA ALA A 11 2.94 18.73 -1.68
C ALA A 11 3.14 19.96 -0.79
N GLU A 12 3.98 19.82 0.24
CA GLU A 12 4.34 20.91 1.13
C GLU A 12 5.64 21.59 0.71
N ASN A 13 5.77 22.86 1.07
CA ASN A 13 6.98 23.62 0.80
C ASN A 13 8.16 23.09 1.65
N PRO A 14 9.40 23.53 1.37
CA PRO A 14 10.57 23.09 2.13
C PRO A 14 10.51 23.33 3.64
N THR A 15 9.58 24.17 4.14
CA THR A 15 9.46 24.45 5.56
C THR A 15 8.84 23.30 6.34
N LEU A 16 8.03 22.41 5.72
CA LEU A 16 7.49 21.23 6.40
C LEU A 16 8.60 20.40 7.03
N ALA A 17 9.61 20.07 6.23
CA ALA A 17 10.72 19.23 6.69
C ALA A 17 11.42 19.86 7.90
N ILE A 18 11.66 21.17 7.86
CA ILE A 18 12.31 21.92 8.94
C ILE A 18 11.44 21.91 10.20
N GLU A 19 10.15 22.24 10.08
CA GLU A 19 9.25 22.33 11.22
C GLU A 19 8.92 20.94 11.80
N ALA A 20 8.83 19.90 10.97
CA ALA A 20 8.63 18.53 11.42
C ALA A 20 9.83 18.03 12.24
N ILE A 21 11.07 18.30 11.78
CA ILE A 21 12.28 17.98 12.55
C ILE A 21 12.29 18.74 13.90
N LYS A 22 11.91 20.03 13.91
CA LYS A 22 11.84 20.81 15.16
C LYS A 22 10.77 20.30 16.11
N ARG A 23 9.60 19.93 15.59
CA ARG A 23 8.43 19.57 16.38
C ARG A 23 8.51 18.13 16.91
N TRP A 24 9.10 17.23 16.13
CA TRP A 24 9.18 15.79 16.43
C TRP A 24 10.60 15.23 16.23
N PRO A 25 11.63 15.77 16.91
CA PRO A 25 13.03 15.41 16.68
C PRO A 25 13.37 13.95 16.98
N ASP A 26 12.59 13.30 17.85
CA ASP A 26 12.77 11.88 18.18
C ASP A 26 12.31 10.97 17.05
N TYR A 27 11.36 11.43 16.23
CA TYR A 27 10.69 10.64 15.18
C TYR A 27 11.08 11.06 13.77
N VAL A 28 11.41 12.33 13.54
CA VAL A 28 11.70 12.90 12.22
C VAL A 28 13.15 13.41 12.18
N LYS A 29 13.96 12.82 11.30
CA LYS A 29 15.38 13.11 11.17
C LYS A 29 15.77 13.32 9.72
N PRO A 30 16.86 14.04 9.42
CA PRO A 30 17.48 13.98 8.10
C PRO A 30 17.96 12.55 7.80
N SER A 31 17.80 12.10 6.56
CA SER A 31 18.36 10.83 6.11
C SER A 31 19.89 10.82 6.17
N THR A 32 20.48 9.66 6.43
CA THR A 32 21.93 9.44 6.49
C THR A 32 22.50 8.74 5.24
N ASP A 33 21.64 8.43 4.26
CA ASP A 33 22.00 7.66 3.06
C ASP A 33 22.53 8.52 1.88
N GLY A 34 22.74 9.81 2.10
CA GLY A 34 23.22 10.74 1.08
C GLY A 34 22.15 11.28 0.12
N ARG A 35 20.88 10.89 0.28
CA ARG A 35 19.74 11.48 -0.45
C ARG A 35 19.08 12.59 0.38
N LEU A 36 18.55 13.61 -0.28
CA LEU A 36 17.82 14.70 0.39
C LEU A 36 16.40 14.23 0.72
N ARG A 37 16.26 13.52 1.84
CA ARG A 37 14.99 12.99 2.35
C ARG A 37 14.97 12.94 3.87
N LEU A 38 13.79 12.71 4.44
CA LEU A 38 13.62 12.54 5.88
C LEU A 38 13.64 11.04 6.23
N THR A 39 13.93 10.75 7.48
CA THR A 39 13.59 9.48 8.13
C THR A 39 12.48 9.77 9.13
N ILE A 40 11.30 9.18 8.94
CA ILE A 40 10.15 9.27 9.84
C ILE A 40 9.96 7.89 10.47
N GLU A 41 10.07 7.81 11.80
CA GLU A 41 9.97 6.56 12.56
C GLU A 41 10.89 5.43 12.04
N GLY A 42 12.09 5.81 11.57
CA GLY A 42 13.07 4.87 11.04
C GLY A 42 12.89 4.48 9.57
N ARG A 43 11.89 5.02 8.87
CA ARG A 43 11.68 4.78 7.43
C ARG A 43 11.98 6.03 6.62
N ASN A 44 12.55 5.88 5.43
CA ASN A 44 12.80 7.03 4.59
C ASN A 44 11.49 7.60 4.03
N TYR A 45 11.47 8.92 3.84
CA TYR A 45 10.32 9.62 3.29
C TYR A 45 10.76 10.82 2.42
N PRO A 46 10.27 10.90 1.16
CA PRO A 46 9.51 9.85 0.47
C PRO A 46 10.40 8.61 0.20
N GLU A 47 9.78 7.44 0.12
CA GLU A 47 10.39 6.32 -0.61
C GLU A 47 10.02 6.47 -2.08
N ASP A 48 11.02 6.35 -2.94
CA ASP A 48 10.90 6.57 -4.38
C ASP A 48 10.45 5.31 -5.12
N ARG A 49 9.98 4.27 -4.43
CA ARG A 49 9.40 3.05 -5.00
C ARG A 49 8.44 2.40 -4.02
N GLY A 50 7.23 2.11 -4.49
CA GLY A 50 6.31 1.21 -3.80
C GLY A 50 6.61 -0.26 -4.12
N PRO A 51 6.30 -1.21 -3.22
CA PRO A 51 6.43 -2.64 -3.51
C PRO A 51 5.24 -3.21 -4.33
N GLY A 52 4.24 -2.39 -4.64
CA GLY A 52 2.98 -2.82 -5.24
C GLY A 52 2.18 -3.79 -4.35
N ALA A 53 1.20 -4.47 -4.95
CA ALA A 53 0.41 -5.50 -4.28
C ALA A 53 1.00 -6.92 -4.42
N GLY A 54 1.92 -7.13 -5.36
CA GLY A 54 2.45 -8.44 -5.73
C GLY A 54 3.12 -9.26 -4.63
N TRP A 55 3.67 -8.61 -3.60
CA TRP A 55 4.38 -9.30 -2.51
C TRP A 55 3.44 -9.92 -1.47
N VAL A 56 2.18 -9.48 -1.42
CA VAL A 56 1.25 -9.81 -0.32
C VAL A 56 0.93 -11.31 -0.25
N PRO A 57 0.58 -12.01 -1.36
CA PRO A 57 0.32 -13.45 -1.32
C PRO A 57 1.47 -14.24 -0.70
N PHE A 58 2.70 -14.01 -1.20
CA PHE A 58 3.89 -14.66 -0.67
C PHE A 58 4.09 -14.40 0.82
N PHE A 59 3.90 -13.16 1.27
CA PHE A 59 4.13 -12.80 2.66
C PHE A 59 3.11 -13.43 3.61
N ILE A 60 1.83 -13.41 3.24
CA ILE A 60 0.76 -14.05 4.02
C ILE A 60 1.03 -15.56 4.12
N ASP A 61 1.38 -16.23 3.03
CA ASP A 61 1.72 -17.65 3.03
C ASP A 61 2.92 -17.96 3.94
N ARG A 62 3.96 -17.12 3.93
CA ARG A 62 5.12 -17.30 4.80
C ARG A 62 4.81 -17.07 6.27
N LEU A 63 3.98 -16.09 6.58
CA LEU A 63 3.51 -15.91 7.95
C LEU A 63 2.65 -17.09 8.40
N HIS A 64 1.81 -17.63 7.51
CA HIS A 64 0.98 -18.79 7.80
C HIS A 64 1.83 -20.03 8.07
N GLU A 65 2.84 -20.30 7.24
CA GLU A 65 3.79 -21.39 7.49
C GLU A 65 4.51 -21.25 8.85
N HIS A 66 4.90 -20.03 9.22
CA HIS A 66 5.51 -19.77 10.52
C HIS A 66 4.52 -19.94 11.68
N PHE A 67 3.26 -19.54 11.47
CA PHE A 67 2.19 -19.77 12.43
C PHE A 67 1.98 -21.28 12.68
N GLU A 68 1.94 -22.09 11.61
CA GLU A 68 1.79 -23.55 11.72
C GLU A 68 2.99 -24.23 12.39
N LYS A 69 4.22 -23.83 12.01
CA LYS A 69 5.45 -24.53 12.43
C LYS A 69 6.06 -24.01 13.73
N ARG A 70 5.79 -22.75 14.08
CA ARG A 70 6.49 -22.01 15.15
C ARG A 70 5.54 -21.13 15.97
N GLY A 71 4.23 -21.39 15.89
CA GLY A 71 3.20 -20.59 16.56
C GLY A 71 3.37 -20.47 18.08
N ASP A 72 4.01 -21.47 18.70
CA ASP A 72 4.28 -21.55 20.13
C ASP A 72 5.70 -21.09 20.54
N TRP A 73 6.58 -20.79 19.58
CA TRP A 73 7.96 -20.37 19.86
C TRP A 73 8.06 -18.97 20.48
N VAL A 74 7.02 -18.15 20.31
CA VAL A 74 6.93 -16.82 20.90
C VAL A 74 5.78 -16.82 21.89
N GLU A 75 6.10 -16.73 23.17
CA GLU A 75 5.09 -16.62 24.23
C GLU A 75 4.17 -15.44 23.96
N ARG A 76 2.86 -15.71 23.81
CA ARG A 76 1.81 -14.73 23.43
C ARG A 76 2.04 -14.02 22.08
N GLY A 77 2.86 -14.59 21.19
CA GLY A 77 3.15 -14.00 19.89
C GLY A 77 1.94 -14.04 18.96
N TRP A 78 1.55 -15.23 18.52
CA TRP A 78 0.48 -15.40 17.55
C TRP A 78 -0.88 -15.49 18.23
N ARG A 79 -1.90 -14.80 17.68
CA ARG A 79 -3.28 -14.81 18.22
C ARG A 79 -4.29 -15.47 17.30
N ARG A 80 -4.01 -15.49 16.00
CA ARG A 80 -4.85 -16.01 14.92
C ARG A 80 -4.00 -16.15 13.66
N ASP A 81 -4.56 -16.84 12.67
CA ASP A 81 -3.91 -17.02 11.38
C ASP A 81 -3.70 -15.66 10.69
N PRO A 82 -2.57 -15.42 10.00
CA PRO A 82 -2.37 -14.24 9.15
C PRO A 82 -3.52 -13.99 8.16
N HIS A 83 -4.11 -15.04 7.59
CA HIS A 83 -5.27 -14.94 6.70
C HIS A 83 -6.49 -14.34 7.40
N ASP A 84 -6.68 -14.62 8.69
CA ASP A 84 -7.80 -14.08 9.47
C ASP A 84 -7.71 -12.56 9.63
N TYR A 85 -6.49 -12.00 9.68
CA TYR A 85 -6.31 -10.55 9.74
C TYR A 85 -6.70 -9.87 8.43
N LEU A 86 -6.35 -10.50 7.31
CA LEU A 86 -6.72 -10.02 5.97
C LEU A 86 -8.23 -10.07 5.78
N GLN A 87 -8.86 -11.21 6.08
CA GLN A 87 -10.31 -11.39 5.99
C GLN A 87 -11.08 -10.44 6.93
N ALA A 88 -10.54 -10.15 8.10
CA ALA A 88 -11.10 -9.17 9.03
C ALA A 88 -10.95 -7.70 8.57
N GLY A 89 -10.31 -7.44 7.43
CA GLY A 89 -10.19 -6.09 6.85
C GLY A 89 -9.19 -5.18 7.56
N ASN A 90 -8.19 -5.76 8.24
CA ASN A 90 -7.16 -4.98 8.95
C ASN A 90 -5.94 -4.66 8.08
N ILE A 91 -5.85 -5.25 6.89
CA ILE A 91 -4.73 -5.11 5.98
C ILE A 91 -5.24 -4.49 4.69
N TRP A 92 -4.54 -3.47 4.22
CA TRP A 92 -4.83 -2.75 2.99
C TRP A 92 -3.52 -2.43 2.29
N VAL A 93 -3.52 -2.50 0.96
CA VAL A 93 -2.38 -2.11 0.13
C VAL A 93 -2.83 -1.28 -1.05
N THR A 94 -1.90 -0.53 -1.61
CA THR A 94 -2.08 0.12 -2.90
C THR A 94 -1.43 -0.69 -4.01
N CYS A 95 -1.90 -0.51 -5.24
CA CYS A 95 -1.28 -1.08 -6.43
C CYS A 95 -1.06 -0.02 -7.51
N GLU A 96 -0.02 -0.23 -8.31
CA GLU A 96 0.13 0.42 -9.60
C GLU A 96 -0.88 -0.19 -10.60
N PRO A 97 -1.55 0.61 -11.43
CA PRO A 97 -2.57 0.18 -12.39
C PRO A 97 -2.19 -0.94 -13.35
N ASP A 98 -0.91 -1.02 -13.71
CA ASP A 98 -0.35 -1.86 -14.75
C ASP A 98 0.46 -3.05 -14.19
N GLU A 99 0.43 -3.27 -12.87
CA GLU A 99 1.08 -4.43 -12.23
C GLU A 99 0.67 -5.75 -12.90
N PRO A 100 1.60 -6.45 -13.60
CA PRO A 100 1.25 -7.67 -14.34
C PRO A 100 0.80 -8.82 -13.45
N ILE A 101 1.22 -8.81 -12.18
CA ILE A 101 0.94 -9.87 -11.20
C ILE A 101 -0.44 -9.71 -10.54
N LEU A 102 -1.08 -8.56 -10.69
CA LEU A 102 -2.31 -8.23 -9.98
C LEU A 102 -3.47 -9.24 -10.19
N PRO A 103 -3.66 -9.86 -11.38
CA PRO A 103 -4.63 -10.96 -11.51
C PRO A 103 -4.34 -12.13 -10.57
N GLY A 104 -3.06 -12.55 -10.47
CA GLY A 104 -2.65 -13.62 -9.57
C GLY A 104 -2.84 -13.27 -8.09
N VAL A 105 -2.64 -12.01 -7.70
CA VAL A 105 -2.94 -11.54 -6.34
C VAL A 105 -4.44 -11.68 -6.04
N ILE A 106 -5.28 -11.26 -6.98
CA ILE A 106 -6.74 -11.34 -6.85
C ILE A 106 -7.21 -12.79 -6.81
N ASP A 107 -6.63 -13.67 -7.61
CA ASP A 107 -6.97 -15.10 -7.62
C ASP A 107 -6.64 -15.79 -6.30
N VAL A 108 -5.53 -15.39 -5.64
CA VAL A 108 -5.09 -16.01 -4.38
C VAL A 108 -5.81 -15.42 -3.16
N LEU A 109 -5.94 -14.09 -3.08
CA LEU A 109 -6.37 -13.39 -1.87
C LEU A 109 -7.66 -12.58 -2.03
N GLY A 110 -8.20 -12.47 -3.24
CA GLY A 110 -9.31 -11.58 -3.57
C GLY A 110 -8.89 -10.13 -3.77
N ALA A 111 -9.84 -9.28 -4.14
CA ALA A 111 -9.59 -7.86 -4.45
C ALA A 111 -9.94 -6.90 -3.30
N ASP A 112 -10.51 -7.37 -2.19
CA ASP A 112 -11.14 -6.52 -1.17
C ASP A 112 -10.18 -5.64 -0.36
N PHE A 113 -8.88 -5.87 -0.43
CA PHE A 113 -7.86 -5.13 0.33
C PHE A 113 -6.97 -4.22 -0.53
N ILE A 114 -7.19 -4.21 -1.85
CA ILE A 114 -6.32 -3.53 -2.82
C ILE A 114 -6.96 -2.20 -3.24
N MET A 115 -6.19 -1.12 -3.25
CA MET A 115 -6.64 0.20 -3.68
C MET A 115 -5.75 0.75 -4.80
N PHE A 116 -6.31 1.53 -5.70
CA PHE A 116 -5.53 2.27 -6.68
C PHE A 116 -4.74 3.42 -6.01
N ALA A 117 -3.47 3.56 -6.39
CA ALA A 117 -2.64 4.72 -6.10
C ALA A 117 -2.05 5.25 -7.41
N SER A 118 -2.09 6.58 -7.62
CA SER A 118 -1.41 7.17 -8.78
C SER A 118 0.08 7.41 -8.57
N ASP A 119 0.52 7.47 -7.31
CA ASP A 119 1.86 7.89 -6.89
C ASP A 119 2.24 9.28 -7.45
N TYR A 120 1.27 10.16 -7.70
CA TYR A 120 1.57 11.48 -8.27
C TYR A 120 2.29 12.39 -7.25
N PRO A 121 3.38 13.11 -7.61
CA PRO A 121 3.92 13.35 -8.95
C PRO A 121 5.21 12.56 -9.25
N HIS A 122 5.30 11.33 -8.76
CA HIS A 122 6.49 10.53 -8.84
C HIS A 122 6.90 10.24 -10.30
N TRP A 123 8.19 9.99 -10.52
CA TRP A 123 8.80 10.04 -11.86
C TRP A 123 8.36 8.89 -12.78
N ASP A 124 7.93 7.78 -12.19
CA ASP A 124 7.37 6.59 -12.84
C ASP A 124 5.83 6.65 -12.96
N GLY A 125 5.20 7.68 -12.40
CA GLY A 125 3.77 7.92 -12.53
C GLY A 125 3.36 8.35 -13.94
N GLU A 126 2.18 7.91 -14.39
CA GLU A 126 1.69 8.19 -15.75
C GLU A 126 0.79 9.43 -15.87
N TRP A 127 0.88 10.40 -14.96
CA TRP A 127 -0.01 11.58 -15.02
C TRP A 127 0.08 12.29 -16.39
N PRO A 128 -1.06 12.65 -17.05
CA PRO A 128 -2.45 12.59 -16.56
C PRO A 128 -3.23 11.31 -16.89
N GLN A 129 -2.56 10.25 -17.35
CA GLN A 129 -3.14 8.99 -17.78
C GLN A 129 -3.12 7.89 -16.71
N SER A 130 -2.82 8.20 -15.44
CA SER A 130 -2.65 7.23 -14.34
C SER A 130 -3.81 6.24 -14.15
N THR A 131 -5.03 6.55 -14.61
CA THR A 131 -6.18 5.61 -14.48
C THR A 131 -6.41 4.74 -15.71
N LYS A 132 -5.70 4.99 -16.81
CA LYS A 132 -5.95 4.37 -18.12
C LYS A 132 -5.83 2.85 -18.03
N HIS A 133 -4.69 2.36 -17.53
CA HIS A 133 -4.41 0.93 -17.41
C HIS A 133 -5.46 0.21 -16.58
N LEU A 134 -5.81 0.75 -15.40
CA LEU A 134 -6.84 0.17 -14.56
C LEU A 134 -8.22 0.17 -15.24
N ARG A 135 -8.59 1.22 -15.97
CA ARG A 135 -9.89 1.32 -16.66
C ARG A 135 -10.02 0.37 -17.83
N THR A 136 -8.94 0.15 -18.58
CA THR A 136 -8.98 -0.63 -19.83
C THR A 136 -8.55 -2.07 -19.67
N ARG A 137 -8.03 -2.47 -18.51
CA ARG A 137 -7.61 -3.85 -18.29
C ARG A 137 -8.77 -4.84 -18.42
N THR A 138 -8.47 -5.99 -18.99
CA THR A 138 -9.43 -7.07 -19.33
C THR A 138 -9.09 -8.40 -18.67
N ASP A 139 -8.01 -8.44 -17.90
CA ASP A 139 -7.44 -9.59 -17.21
C ASP A 139 -7.99 -9.78 -15.78
N ILE A 140 -8.88 -8.89 -15.33
CA ILE A 140 -9.60 -9.01 -14.05
C ILE A 140 -11.10 -8.73 -14.26
N SER A 141 -11.93 -9.19 -13.32
CA SER A 141 -13.37 -8.95 -13.37
C SER A 141 -13.72 -7.46 -13.24
N GLU A 142 -14.88 -7.07 -13.79
CA GLU A 142 -15.40 -5.72 -13.61
C GLU A 142 -15.58 -5.38 -12.13
N GLU A 143 -16.03 -6.34 -11.32
CA GLU A 143 -16.17 -6.18 -9.88
C GLU A 143 -14.83 -5.86 -9.20
N ALA A 144 -13.77 -6.61 -9.51
CA ALA A 144 -12.44 -6.37 -8.95
C ALA A 144 -11.91 -4.99 -9.36
N ARG A 145 -12.11 -4.61 -10.63
CA ARG A 145 -11.71 -3.31 -11.16
C ARG A 145 -12.41 -2.15 -10.42
N GLU A 146 -13.70 -2.27 -10.15
CA GLU A 146 -14.45 -1.28 -9.38
C GLU A 146 -14.08 -1.22 -7.90
N LYS A 147 -13.78 -2.37 -7.29
CA LYS A 147 -13.27 -2.46 -5.92
C LYS A 147 -11.96 -1.67 -5.80
N ILE A 148 -10.97 -2.05 -6.61
CA ILE A 148 -9.63 -1.44 -6.66
C ILE A 148 -9.72 0.04 -7.02
N GLY A 149 -10.52 0.37 -8.03
CA GLY A 149 -10.63 1.73 -8.54
C GLY A 149 -11.23 2.72 -7.55
N GLY A 150 -12.10 2.28 -6.64
CA GLY A 150 -12.63 3.23 -5.65
C GLY A 150 -13.48 2.68 -4.53
N ARG A 151 -14.19 1.55 -4.67
CA ARG A 151 -15.06 1.07 -3.56
C ARG A 151 -14.25 0.72 -2.30
N ASN A 152 -13.05 0.18 -2.48
CA ASN A 152 -12.15 -0.16 -1.38
C ASN A 152 -11.65 1.09 -0.64
N ALA A 153 -11.18 2.10 -1.38
CA ALA A 153 -10.80 3.39 -0.82
C ALA A 153 -11.99 4.08 -0.13
N GLN A 154 -13.18 4.03 -0.73
CA GLN A 154 -14.40 4.54 -0.11
C GLN A 154 -14.67 3.90 1.26
N ARG A 155 -14.53 2.57 1.35
CA ARG A 155 -14.68 1.83 2.62
C ARG A 155 -13.59 2.17 3.63
N PHE A 156 -12.35 2.28 3.18
CA PHE A 156 -11.20 2.56 4.04
C PHE A 156 -11.26 3.97 4.65
N TYR A 157 -11.53 4.99 3.83
CA TYR A 157 -11.57 6.38 4.25
C TYR A 157 -12.94 6.84 4.78
N GLY A 158 -13.99 6.00 4.69
CA GLY A 158 -15.35 6.37 5.12
C GLY A 158 -15.98 7.48 4.27
N LEU A 159 -15.73 7.48 2.96
CA LEU A 159 -16.22 8.51 2.04
C LEU A 159 -17.65 8.21 1.59
N ASN A 160 -18.48 9.24 1.44
CA ASN A 160 -19.86 9.14 0.94
C ASN A 160 -19.94 9.29 -0.59
#